data_AF-A0A4Y9A7Y4-F1
#
_entry.id   AF-A0A4Y9A7Y4-F1
#
_cell.length_a   1.000
_cell.length_b   1.000
_cell.length_c   1.000
_cell.angle_alpha   90.00
_cell.angle_beta   90.00
_cell.angle_gamma   90.00
#
_symmetry.space_group_name_H-M   'P 1'
#
loop_
_entity.id
_entity.type
_entity.pdbx_description
1 polymer ?
#
loop_
_entity_poly.entity_id
_entity_poly.type
_entity_poly.pdbx_seq_one_letter_code
_entity_poly.pdbx_strand_id
1 'polypeptide(L)'
;MIVEAIKRSMIGIAYGGIITFIALTVLKYTNTEAPVSQIWLYMLCSFIIGIYFGLSSLIFTENSLSLLKQTVVHFIMSIVFYFIIALSAGWIPLTAAAIIGTSLFFIFIYAVFWTGYYLYYKKVEESMNANLPRK
;
A
#
# COMPACT_ATOMS: atom_id res chain seq x y z
N MET A 1 4.70 4.34 -20.28
CA MET A 1 4.41 3.25 -19.31
C MET A 1 5.62 2.92 -18.43
N ILE A 2 6.80 2.60 -18.98
CA ILE A 2 7.99 2.24 -18.18
C ILE A 2 8.43 3.34 -17.21
N VAL A 3 8.55 4.59 -17.69
CA VAL A 3 8.97 5.74 -16.86
C VAL A 3 8.00 5.96 -15.68
N GLU A 4 6.70 5.83 -15.92
CA GLU A 4 5.67 5.98 -14.89
C GLU A 4 5.75 4.86 -13.84
N ALA A 5 5.98 3.62 -14.28
CA ALA A 5 6.19 2.48 -13.37
C ALA A 5 7.42 2.68 -12.48
N ILE A 6 8.53 3.20 -13.03
CA ILE A 6 9.74 3.54 -12.27
C ILE A 6 9.44 4.63 -11.24
N LYS A 7 8.77 5.72 -11.66
CA LYS A 7 8.42 6.83 -10.76
C LYS A 7 7.55 6.37 -9.59
N ARG A 8 6.52 5.56 -9.85
CA ARG A 8 5.64 5.01 -8.81
C ARG A 8 6.39 4.08 -7.85
N SER A 9 7.29 3.25 -8.39
CA SER A 9 8.16 2.39 -7.59
C SER A 9 9.06 3.22 -6.67
N MET A 10 9.68 4.29 -7.17
CA MET A 10 10.52 5.19 -6.37
C MET A 10 9.75 5.87 -5.24
N ILE A 11 8.53 6.34 -5.51
CA ILE A 11 7.64 6.90 -4.47
C ILE A 11 7.31 5.83 -3.41
N GLY A 12 7.03 4.59 -3.85
CA GLY A 12 6.82 3.46 -2.96
C GLY A 12 8.01 3.17 -2.04
N ILE A 13 9.23 3.14 -2.60
CA ILE A 13 10.47 2.97 -1.82
C ILE A 13 10.61 4.09 -0.79
N ALA A 14 10.32 5.35 -1.17
CA ALA A 14 10.38 6.48 -0.24
C ALA A 14 9.44 6.28 0.96
N TYR A 15 8.19 5.85 0.73
CA TYR A 15 7.26 5.52 1.82
C TYR A 15 7.77 4.37 2.70
N GLY A 16 8.30 3.30 2.10
CA GLY A 16 8.88 2.19 2.85
C GLY A 16 10.07 2.63 3.73
N GLY A 17 10.88 3.56 3.23
CA GLY A 17 11.99 4.17 3.96
C GLY A 17 11.53 5.02 5.13
N ILE A 18 10.51 5.86 4.92
CA ILE A 18 9.89 6.67 5.98
C ILE A 18 9.32 5.77 7.09
N ILE A 19 8.58 4.71 6.73
CA ILE A 19 8.00 3.77 7.71
C ILE A 19 9.11 3.10 8.52
N THR A 20 10.16 2.63 7.86
CA THR A 20 11.30 1.99 8.53
C THR A 20 12.02 2.98 9.46
N PHE A 21 12.19 4.24 9.03
CA PHE A 21 12.80 5.28 9.85
C PHE A 21 11.96 5.62 11.09
N ILE A 22 10.64 5.65 10.97
CA ILE A 22 9.73 5.81 12.12
C ILE A 22 9.91 4.65 13.10
N ALA A 23 9.95 3.40 12.60
CA ALA A 23 10.17 2.22 13.45
C ALA A 23 11.52 2.28 14.17
N LEU A 24 12.60 2.63 13.47
CA LEU A 24 13.93 2.82 14.06
C LEU A 24 13.96 3.95 15.10
N THR A 25 13.19 5.02 14.86
CA THR A 25 13.05 6.12 15.82
C THR A 25 12.41 5.64 17.11
N VAL A 26 11.35 4.81 17.03
CA VAL A 26 10.73 4.21 18.21
C VAL A 26 11.74 3.34 18.96
N LEU A 27 12.43 2.42 18.26
CA LEU A 27 13.45 1.55 18.88
C LEU A 27 14.55 2.34 19.58
N LYS A 28 14.99 3.46 18.98
CA LYS A 28 15.97 4.37 19.59
C LYS A 28 15.47 4.96 20.91
N TYR A 29 14.23 5.46 20.96
CA TYR A 29 13.68 6.08 22.17
C TYR A 29 13.29 5.06 23.25
N THR A 30 12.98 3.82 22.87
CA THR A 30 12.71 2.73 23.81
C THR A 30 13.97 1.99 24.25
N ASN A 31 15.16 2.41 23.77
CA ASN A 31 16.45 1.72 23.98
C ASN A 31 16.38 0.22 23.65
N THR A 32 15.62 -0.13 22.62
CA THR A 32 15.44 -1.52 22.18
C THR A 32 16.46 -1.86 21.10
N GLU A 33 17.36 -2.78 21.39
CA GLU A 33 18.33 -3.27 20.42
C GLU A 33 17.67 -4.27 19.46
N ALA A 34 17.94 -4.13 18.17
CA ALA A 34 17.51 -5.06 17.14
C ALA A 34 18.72 -5.45 16.27
N PRO A 35 18.88 -6.74 15.92
CA PRO A 35 19.96 -7.18 15.04
C PRO A 35 19.93 -6.44 13.69
N VAL A 36 21.11 -6.04 13.20
CA VAL A 36 21.23 -5.35 11.90
C VAL A 36 20.64 -6.19 10.75
N SER A 37 20.78 -7.51 10.81
CA SER A 37 20.18 -8.44 9.84
C SER A 37 18.66 -8.36 9.80
N GLN A 38 18.01 -8.22 10.96
CA GLN A 38 16.55 -8.09 11.07
C GLN A 38 16.08 -6.74 10.55
N ILE A 39 16.78 -5.66 10.91
CA ILE A 39 16.49 -4.31 10.40
C ILE A 39 16.60 -4.29 8.87
N TRP A 40 17.66 -4.87 8.32
CA TRP A 40 17.89 -4.95 6.87
C TRP A 40 16.76 -5.71 6.17
N LEU A 41 16.35 -6.86 6.71
CA LEU A 41 15.25 -7.65 6.16
C LEU A 41 13.93 -6.87 6.18
N TYR A 42 13.60 -6.22 7.31
CA TYR A 42 12.35 -5.49 7.45
C TYR A 42 12.30 -4.25 6.54
N MET A 43 13.44 -3.57 6.37
CA MET A 43 13.58 -2.48 5.41
C MET A 43 13.34 -2.97 3.98
N LEU A 44 13.95 -4.10 3.60
CA LEU A 44 13.76 -4.69 2.28
C LEU A 44 12.28 -5.07 2.03
N CYS A 45 11.63 -5.73 3.00
CA CYS A 45 10.21 -6.04 2.94
C CYS A 45 9.35 -4.78 2.78
N SER A 46 9.67 -3.71 3.51
CA SER A 46 8.97 -2.43 3.41
C SER A 46 9.12 -1.78 2.04
N PHE A 47 10.32 -1.82 1.45
CA PHE A 47 10.54 -1.35 0.07
C PHE A 47 9.77 -2.18 -0.96
N ILE A 48 9.79 -3.50 -0.84
CA ILE A 48 9.05 -4.40 -1.74
C ILE A 48 7.55 -4.11 -1.69
N ILE A 49 6.98 -3.92 -0.50
CA ILE A 49 5.58 -3.53 -0.33
C ILE A 49 5.30 -2.16 -0.95
N GLY A 50 6.18 -1.18 -0.73
CA GLY A 50 6.06 0.14 -1.33
C GLY A 50 6.06 0.10 -2.86
N ILE A 51 7.01 -0.64 -3.46
CA ILE A 51 7.07 -0.86 -4.91
C ILE A 51 5.80 -1.52 -5.42
N TYR A 52 5.35 -2.58 -4.73
CA TYR A 52 4.12 -3.29 -5.08
C TYR A 52 2.92 -2.34 -5.18
N PHE A 53 2.66 -1.54 -4.13
CA PHE A 53 1.52 -0.60 -4.15
C PHE A 53 1.70 0.52 -5.17
N GLY A 54 2.94 0.94 -5.42
CA GLY A 54 3.26 1.86 -6.52
C GLY A 54 2.85 1.28 -7.88
N LEU A 55 3.20 0.03 -8.16
CA LEU A 55 2.90 -0.63 -9.43
C LEU A 55 1.43 -1.06 -9.55
N SER A 56 0.84 -1.61 -8.49
CA SER A 56 -0.54 -2.10 -8.48
C SER A 56 -1.54 -0.97 -8.74
N SER A 57 -1.19 0.28 -8.41
CA SER A 57 -2.00 1.45 -8.74
C SER A 57 -2.26 1.64 -10.24
N LEU A 58 -1.47 1.01 -11.12
CA LEU A 58 -1.72 1.00 -12.58
C LEU A 58 -2.99 0.26 -12.95
N ILE A 59 -3.51 -0.63 -12.09
CA ILE A 59 -4.80 -1.32 -12.29
C ILE A 59 -5.94 -0.31 -12.51
N PHE A 60 -5.86 0.87 -11.88
CA PHE A 60 -6.87 1.92 -12.00
C PHE A 60 -6.73 2.79 -13.26
N THR A 61 -5.73 2.53 -14.11
CA THR A 61 -5.55 3.22 -15.39
C THR A 61 -6.23 2.48 -16.55
N GLU A 62 -6.72 1.27 -16.32
CA GLU A 62 -7.32 0.41 -17.33
C GLU A 62 -8.80 0.75 -17.57
N ASN A 63 -9.08 1.57 -18.59
CA ASN A 63 -10.42 2.08 -18.88
C ASN A 63 -11.44 1.00 -19.30
N SER A 64 -10.99 -0.21 -19.66
CA SER A 64 -11.90 -1.30 -20.08
C SER A 64 -12.63 -1.99 -18.92
N LEU A 65 -12.16 -1.84 -17.69
CA LEU A 65 -12.75 -2.46 -16.50
C LEU A 65 -13.59 -1.45 -15.71
N SER A 66 -14.69 -1.93 -15.10
CA SER A 66 -15.43 -1.10 -14.15
C SER A 66 -14.59 -0.87 -12.87
N LEU A 67 -14.80 0.27 -12.23
CA LEU A 67 -14.10 0.63 -10.99
C LEU A 67 -14.23 -0.44 -9.90
N LEU A 68 -15.39 -1.10 -9.80
CA LEU A 68 -15.60 -2.21 -8.87
C LEU A 68 -14.69 -3.39 -9.19
N LYS A 69 -14.59 -3.80 -10.46
CA LYS A 69 -13.71 -4.91 -10.87
C LYS A 69 -12.24 -4.59 -10.60
N GLN A 70 -11.80 -3.38 -10.94
CA GLN A 70 -10.44 -2.91 -10.63
C GLN A 70 -10.16 -2.96 -9.13
N THR A 71 -11.11 -2.49 -8.32
CA THR A 71 -11.00 -2.47 -6.84
C THR A 71 -10.90 -3.89 -6.26
N VAL A 72 -11.74 -4.83 -6.73
CA VAL A 72 -11.72 -6.22 -6.27
C VAL A 72 -10.39 -6.90 -6.63
N VAL A 73 -9.92 -6.74 -7.87
CA VAL A 73 -8.64 -7.30 -8.31
C VAL A 73 -7.49 -6.71 -7.50
N HIS A 74 -7.45 -5.39 -7.34
CA HIS A 74 -6.41 -4.72 -6.57
C HIS A 74 -6.43 -5.17 -5.10
N PHE A 75 -7.60 -5.24 -4.47
CA PHE A 75 -7.76 -5.67 -3.07
C PHE A 75 -7.27 -7.09 -2.84
N ILE A 76 -7.74 -8.05 -3.65
CA ILE A 76 -7.37 -9.48 -3.51
C ILE A 76 -5.87 -9.67 -3.72
N MET A 77 -5.31 -9.05 -4.76
CA MET A 77 -3.86 -9.12 -4.99
C MET A 77 -3.07 -8.51 -3.84
N SER A 78 -3.55 -7.39 -3.28
CA SER A 78 -2.84 -6.65 -2.24
C SER A 78 -2.81 -7.41 -0.92
N ILE A 79 -3.95 -7.98 -0.51
CA ILE A 79 -4.01 -8.72 0.76
C ILE A 79 -3.20 -10.02 0.67
N VAL A 80 -3.26 -10.73 -0.46
CA VAL A 80 -2.45 -11.94 -0.67
C VAL A 80 -0.96 -11.61 -0.66
N PHE A 81 -0.55 -10.58 -1.41
CA PHE A 81 0.84 -10.15 -1.46
C PHE A 81 1.36 -9.73 -0.07
N TYR A 82 0.55 -8.96 0.67
CA TYR A 82 0.91 -8.55 2.03
C TYR A 82 1.08 -9.75 2.96
N PHE A 83 0.18 -10.74 2.94
CA PHE A 83 0.32 -11.94 3.77
C PHE A 83 1.57 -12.76 3.43
N ILE A 84 1.93 -12.88 2.16
CA ILE A 84 3.17 -13.55 1.74
C ILE A 84 4.37 -12.88 2.42
N ILE A 85 4.46 -11.55 2.35
CA ILE A 85 5.57 -10.80 2.97
C ILE A 85 5.52 -10.88 4.49
N ALA A 86 4.37 -10.62 5.11
CA ALA A 86 4.23 -10.55 6.56
C ALA A 86 4.53 -11.90 7.24
N LEU A 87 4.09 -13.02 6.65
CA LEU A 87 4.40 -14.36 7.16
C LEU A 87 5.87 -14.72 6.92
N SER A 88 6.42 -14.43 5.73
CA SER A 88 7.82 -14.75 5.41
C SER A 88 8.81 -13.93 6.23
N ALA A 89 8.47 -12.68 6.57
CA ALA A 89 9.26 -11.81 7.42
C ALA A 89 9.08 -12.08 8.93
N GLY A 90 8.14 -12.96 9.30
CA GLY A 90 7.83 -13.27 10.69
C GLY A 90 7.16 -12.12 11.45
N TRP A 91 6.47 -11.21 10.76
CA TRP A 91 5.75 -10.09 11.39
C TRP A 91 4.49 -10.53 12.12
N ILE A 92 3.87 -11.62 11.65
CA ILE A 92 2.68 -12.19 12.26
C ILE A 92 2.88 -13.70 12.48
N PRO A 93 2.40 -14.26 13.60
CA PRO A 93 2.44 -15.70 13.81
C PRO A 93 1.39 -16.40 12.93
N LEU A 94 1.68 -17.63 12.48
CA LEU A 94 0.77 -18.44 11.69
C LEU A 94 -0.32 -19.08 12.57
N THR A 95 -1.22 -18.25 13.10
CA THR A 95 -2.35 -18.65 13.93
C THR A 95 -3.64 -18.04 13.40
N ALA A 96 -4.78 -18.72 13.58
CA ALA A 96 -6.07 -18.24 13.09
C ALA A 96 -6.40 -16.83 13.62
N ALA A 97 -6.15 -16.58 14.90
CA ALA A 97 -6.39 -15.27 15.52
C ALA A 97 -5.56 -14.15 14.88
N ALA A 98 -4.26 -14.38 14.65
CA ALA A 98 -3.40 -13.39 14.02
C ALA A 98 -3.77 -13.14 12.55
N ILE A 99 -4.12 -14.19 11.80
CA ILE A 99 -4.57 -14.05 10.40
C ILE A 99 -5.88 -13.24 10.33
N ILE A 100 -6.85 -13.54 11.19
CA ILE A 100 -8.14 -12.81 11.22
C ILE A 100 -7.90 -11.35 11.63
N GLY A 101 -7.16 -11.11 12.71
CA GLY A 101 -6.86 -9.76 13.19
C GLY A 101 -6.14 -8.92 12.15
N THR A 102 -5.12 -9.50 11.50
CA THR A 102 -4.38 -8.84 10.41
C THR A 102 -5.26 -8.57 9.20
N SER A 103 -6.14 -9.51 8.82
CA SER A 103 -7.07 -9.31 7.71
C SER A 103 -8.03 -8.15 7.96
N LEU A 104 -8.62 -8.09 9.16
CA LEU A 104 -9.53 -7.02 9.56
C LEU A 104 -8.83 -5.67 9.57
N PHE A 105 -7.62 -5.61 10.12
CA PHE A 105 -6.81 -4.39 10.12
C PHE A 105 -6.46 -3.94 8.70
N PHE A 106 -6.05 -4.88 7.83
CA PHE A 106 -5.77 -4.60 6.43
C PHE A 106 -7.02 -4.05 5.71
N ILE A 107 -8.17 -4.69 5.89
CA ILE A 107 -9.46 -4.24 5.31
C ILE A 107 -9.78 -2.82 5.75
N PHE A 108 -9.63 -2.52 7.04
CA PHE A 108 -9.87 -1.18 7.59
C PHE A 108 -8.97 -0.13 6.94
N ILE A 109 -7.66 -0.35 6.92
CA ILE A 109 -6.70 0.59 6.31
C ILE A 109 -6.96 0.74 4.82
N TYR A 110 -7.22 -0.35 4.11
CA TYR A 110 -7.55 -0.32 2.69
C TYR A 110 -8.81 0.53 2.42
N ALA A 111 -9.87 0.34 3.21
CA ALA A 111 -11.10 1.10 3.07
C ALA A 111 -10.88 2.61 3.30
N VAL A 112 -10.05 2.99 4.28
CA VAL A 112 -9.69 4.40 4.53
C VAL A 112 -8.98 5.01 3.32
N PHE A 113 -7.93 4.37 2.80
CA PHE A 113 -7.20 4.89 1.65
C PHE A 113 -8.07 4.92 0.39
N TRP A 114 -8.80 3.84 0.11
CA TRP A 114 -9.67 3.76 -1.07
C TRP A 114 -10.73 4.85 -1.05
N THR A 115 -11.39 5.06 0.10
CA THR A 115 -12.41 6.11 0.24
C THR A 115 -11.79 7.50 0.06
N GLY A 116 -10.62 7.75 0.65
CA GLY A 116 -9.90 9.01 0.50
C GLY A 116 -9.58 9.33 -0.96
N TYR A 117 -9.02 8.36 -1.69
CA TYR A 117 -8.73 8.53 -3.12
C TYR A 117 -10.00 8.67 -3.96
N TYR A 118 -11.04 7.88 -3.69
CA TYR A 118 -12.32 7.97 -4.39
C TYR A 118 -12.92 9.38 -4.27
N LEU A 119 -12.99 9.91 -3.05
CA LEU A 119 -13.53 11.26 -2.81
C LEU A 119 -12.67 12.34 -3.47
N TYR A 120 -11.34 12.21 -3.41
CA TYR A 120 -10.43 13.13 -4.10
C TYR A 120 -10.67 13.15 -5.61
N TYR A 121 -10.68 11.99 -6.26
CA TYR A 121 -10.85 11.91 -7.71
C TYR A 121 -12.26 12.29 -8.16
N LYS A 122 -13.28 12.01 -7.35
CA LYS A 122 -14.65 12.49 -7.60
C LYS A 122 -14.71 14.02 -7.59
N LYS A 123 -14.03 14.68 -6.65
CA LYS A 123 -13.94 16.16 -6.63
C LYS A 123 -13.19 16.71 -7.84
N VAL A 124 -12.13 16.03 -8.28
CA VAL A 124 -11.40 16.40 -9.51
C VAL A 124 -12.32 16.27 -10.73
N GLU A 125 -13.06 15.17 -10.85
CA GLU A 125 -14.06 14.97 -11.90
C GLU A 125 -15.11 16.09 -11.92
N GLU A 126 -15.72 16.40 -10.78
CA GLU A 126 -16.70 17.49 -10.64
C GLU A 126 -16.12 18.84 -11.08
N SER A 127 -14.88 19.13 -10.71
CA SER A 127 -14.20 20.38 -11.12
C SER A 127 -13.93 20.45 -12.62
N MET A 128 -13.61 19.33 -13.26
CA MET A 128 -13.42 19.28 -14.72
C MET A 128 -14.75 19.47 -15.44
N ASN A 129 -15.81 18.81 -14.97
CA ASN A 129 -17.15 18.92 -15.55
C ASN A 129 -17.74 20.32 -15.41
N ALA A 130 -17.44 21.04 -14.33
CA ALA A 130 -17.89 22.42 -14.14
C ALA A 130 -17.30 23.41 -15.17
N ASN A 131 -16.14 23.07 -15.76
CA ASN A 131 -15.49 23.88 -16.80
C ASN A 131 -15.98 23.54 -18.22
N LEU A 132 -16.84 22.53 -18.38
CA LEU A 132 -17.42 22.21 -19.68
C LEU A 132 -18.56 23.20 -20.00
N PRO A 133 -18.68 23.65 -21.26
CA PRO A 133 -19.82 24.45 -21.69
C PRO A 133 -21.11 23.69 -21.42
N ARG A 134 -22.05 24.29 -20.69
CA ARG A 134 -23.41 23.74 -20.59
C ARG A 134 -24.03 23.80 -21.99
N LYS A 135 -24.44 22.64 -22.51
CA LYS A 135 -25.31 22.54 -23.69
C LYS A 135 -26.72 23.01 -23.35
#